data_AF-A0A2W4IKL8-F1
#
_entry.id   AF-A0A2W4IKL8-F1
#
_cell.length_a   1.000
_cell.length_b   1.000
_cell.length_c   1.000
_cell.angle_alpha   90.00
_cell.angle_beta   90.00
_cell.angle_gamma   90.00
#
_symmetry.space_group_name_H-M   'P 1'
#
loop_
_entity.id
_entity.type
_entity.pdbx_description
1 polymer ?
#
loop_
_entity_poly.entity_id
_entity_poly.type
_entity_poly.pdbx_seq_one_letter_code
_entity_poly.pdbx_strand_id
1 'polypeptide(L)'
;MNVSAQSTSADSLLQEIQEKRSMLANWDTISGSVNDKLLAFMRGSPTQISDSLREGSERCLGFIVPKIYHYKRYIQYDKTNKSFRERLELSKKTNDITRIPLLIFIYILIIVPLVYLTELLYRNPISLVWVAWIIFVGLSVFVSYPLGSVLMIGSLNYIFKDGIRESIENFLQKRKEKKENKEQD
;
A
#
# COMPACT_ATOMS: atom_id res chain seq x y z
N MET A 1 45.07 -39.18 -41.61
CA MET A 1 44.83 -38.37 -40.39
C MET A 1 43.55 -37.58 -40.61
N ASN A 2 42.52 -37.88 -39.82
CA ASN A 2 41.18 -37.32 -39.96
C ASN A 2 41.15 -35.84 -39.57
N VAL A 3 40.88 -34.97 -40.56
CA VAL A 3 40.50 -33.59 -40.32
C VAL A 3 38.98 -33.57 -40.15
N SER A 4 38.51 -33.79 -38.92
CA SER A 4 37.11 -33.60 -38.55
C SER A 4 36.91 -32.16 -38.05
N ALA A 5 37.15 -31.19 -38.92
CA ALA A 5 36.54 -29.87 -38.80
C ALA A 5 35.24 -29.94 -39.59
N GLN A 6 34.18 -30.41 -38.94
CA GLN A 6 32.84 -30.46 -39.51
C GLN A 6 32.46 -29.03 -39.90
N SER A 7 32.42 -28.76 -41.20
CA SER A 7 32.00 -27.49 -41.78
C SER A 7 30.51 -27.32 -41.54
N THR A 8 30.14 -26.73 -40.42
CA THR A 8 28.78 -26.26 -40.19
C THR A 8 28.53 -25.12 -41.19
N SER A 9 27.88 -25.42 -42.31
CA SER A 9 27.56 -24.45 -43.34
C SER A 9 26.66 -23.35 -42.77
N ALA A 10 26.79 -22.12 -43.28
CA ALA A 10 25.94 -21.01 -42.84
C ALA A 10 24.44 -21.36 -42.92
N ASP A 11 24.04 -22.16 -43.91
CA ASP A 11 22.67 -22.65 -44.08
C ASP A 11 22.24 -23.62 -42.97
N SER A 12 23.13 -24.50 -42.51
CA SER A 12 22.83 -25.40 -41.39
C SER A 12 22.65 -24.65 -40.07
N LEU A 13 23.44 -23.60 -39.83
CA LEU A 13 23.27 -22.71 -38.68
C LEU A 13 21.97 -21.91 -38.76
N LEU A 14 21.62 -21.41 -39.95
CA LEU A 14 20.35 -20.72 -40.17
C LEU A 14 19.15 -21.63 -39.95
N GLN A 15 19.22 -22.88 -40.42
CA GLN A 15 18.19 -23.88 -40.21
C GLN A 15 18.02 -24.20 -38.71
N GLU A 16 19.12 -24.39 -37.97
CA GLU A 16 19.07 -24.62 -36.52
C GLU A 16 18.46 -23.43 -35.76
N ILE A 17 18.79 -22.20 -36.17
CA ILE A 17 18.21 -20.98 -35.59
C ILE A 17 16.70 -20.87 -35.89
N GLN A 18 16.28 -21.22 -37.11
CA GLN A 18 14.86 -21.20 -37.51
C GLN A 18 14.05 -22.25 -36.75
N GLU A 19 14.57 -23.47 -36.59
CA GLU A 19 13.93 -24.52 -35.80
C GLU A 19 13.79 -24.13 -34.33
N LYS A 20 14.82 -23.51 -33.74
CA LYS A 20 14.74 -23.00 -32.37
C LYS A 20 13.73 -21.86 -32.26
N ARG A 21 13.64 -20.97 -33.24
CA ARG A 21 12.63 -19.89 -33.26
C ARG A 21 11.20 -20.45 -33.32
N SER A 22 10.93 -21.47 -34.12
CA SER A 22 9.59 -22.06 -34.19
C SER A 22 9.21 -22.77 -32.89
N MET A 23 10.16 -23.48 -32.25
CA MET A 23 9.96 -24.06 -30.92
C MET A 23 9.63 -22.98 -29.86
N LEU A 24 10.36 -21.85 -29.88
CA LEU A 24 10.18 -20.75 -28.93
C LEU A 24 8.91 -19.94 -29.17
N ALA A 25 8.44 -19.86 -30.41
CA ALA A 25 7.17 -19.24 -30.77
C ALA A 25 5.99 -19.99 -30.15
N ASN A 26 6.09 -21.32 -29.96
CA ASN A 26 5.05 -22.13 -29.34
C ASN A 26 4.95 -21.95 -27.81
N TRP A 27 5.78 -21.12 -27.20
CA TRP A 27 5.79 -20.84 -25.76
C TRP A 27 5.16 -19.48 -25.45
N ASP A 28 3.89 -19.32 -25.84
CA ASP A 28 3.11 -18.08 -25.70
C ASP A 28 2.78 -17.69 -24.26
N THR A 29 2.92 -18.62 -23.32
CA THR A 29 2.59 -18.39 -21.90
C THR A 29 3.60 -17.51 -21.16
N ILE A 30 4.77 -17.25 -21.77
CA ILE A 30 5.87 -16.53 -21.13
C ILE A 30 6.05 -15.19 -21.83
N SER A 31 6.07 -14.13 -21.03
CA SER A 31 6.16 -12.75 -21.51
C SER A 31 7.51 -12.47 -22.18
N GLY A 32 7.53 -11.57 -23.18
CA GLY A 32 8.72 -11.21 -23.97
C GLY A 32 8.65 -11.67 -25.43
N SER A 33 9.42 -11.03 -26.32
CA SER A 33 9.42 -11.35 -27.75
C SER A 33 10.15 -12.68 -28.04
N VAL A 34 9.88 -13.30 -29.20
CA VAL A 34 10.60 -14.51 -29.64
C VAL A 34 12.12 -14.27 -29.71
N ASN A 35 12.54 -13.06 -30.07
CA ASN A 35 13.95 -12.68 -30.11
C ASN A 35 14.57 -12.62 -28.71
N ASP A 36 13.85 -12.11 -27.71
CA ASP A 36 14.34 -12.07 -26.33
C ASP A 36 14.46 -13.48 -25.74
N LYS A 37 13.49 -14.35 -26.04
CA LYS A 37 13.51 -15.77 -25.68
C LYS A 37 14.70 -16.48 -26.32
N LEU A 38 14.94 -16.26 -27.61
CA LEU A 38 16.09 -16.82 -28.32
C LEU A 38 17.41 -16.31 -27.74
N LEU A 39 17.49 -15.02 -27.42
CA LEU A 39 18.67 -14.42 -26.80
C LEU A 39 18.94 -15.03 -25.42
N ALA A 40 17.92 -15.19 -24.57
CA ALA A 40 18.05 -15.82 -23.26
C ALA A 40 18.44 -17.30 -23.36
N PHE A 41 17.91 -18.02 -24.36
CA PHE A 41 18.27 -19.42 -24.63
C PHE A 41 19.74 -19.55 -25.06
N MET A 42 20.19 -18.71 -26.02
CA MET A 42 21.56 -18.75 -26.53
C MET A 42 22.57 -18.29 -25.48
N ARG A 43 22.26 -17.22 -24.74
CA ARG A 43 23.18 -16.63 -23.76
C ARG A 43 23.25 -17.43 -22.46
N GLY A 44 22.19 -18.16 -22.10
CA GLY A 44 22.09 -18.90 -20.84
C GLY A 44 22.05 -18.03 -19.57
N SER A 45 22.03 -16.71 -19.73
CA SER A 45 21.92 -15.72 -18.66
C SER A 45 20.59 -14.98 -18.72
N PRO A 46 20.14 -14.37 -17.60
CA PRO A 46 18.90 -13.59 -17.57
C PRO A 46 18.95 -12.45 -18.60
N THR A 47 17.90 -12.33 -19.41
CA THR A 47 17.73 -11.24 -20.39
C THR A 47 16.58 -10.35 -19.96
N GLN A 48 16.80 -9.05 -19.89
CA GLN A 48 15.76 -8.08 -19.54
C GLN A 48 14.78 -7.95 -20.71
N ILE A 49 13.49 -8.11 -20.44
CA ILE A 49 12.45 -8.10 -21.49
C ILE A 49 11.53 -6.90 -21.40
N SER A 50 11.30 -6.38 -20.20
CA SER A 50 10.35 -5.29 -19.99
C SER A 50 10.51 -4.69 -18.60
N ASP A 51 10.07 -3.45 -18.48
CA ASP A 51 9.91 -2.78 -17.19
C ASP A 51 8.42 -2.77 -16.85
N SER A 52 8.09 -3.14 -15.62
CA SER A 52 6.71 -3.11 -15.13
C SER A 52 6.58 -2.15 -13.96
N LEU A 53 5.44 -1.47 -13.92
CA LEU A 53 5.07 -0.58 -12.85
C LEU A 53 4.04 -1.27 -11.97
N ARG A 54 4.26 -1.26 -10.67
CA ARG A 54 3.25 -1.63 -9.69
C ARG A 54 2.97 -0.45 -8.79
N GLU A 55 1.71 -0.11 -8.67
CA GLU A 55 1.26 0.84 -7.67
C GLU A 55 1.01 0.11 -6.35
N GLY A 56 1.40 0.75 -5.26
CA GLY A 56 1.09 0.29 -3.92
C GLY A 56 1.00 1.44 -2.95
N SER A 57 0.66 1.11 -1.71
CA SER A 57 0.58 2.06 -0.62
C SER A 57 1.30 1.49 0.59
N GLU A 58 2.14 2.29 1.23
CA GLU A 58 2.77 1.94 2.50
C GLU A 58 2.38 2.96 3.57
N ARG A 59 2.28 2.53 4.82
CA ARG A 59 2.10 3.47 5.94
C ARG A 59 3.45 4.05 6.36
N CYS A 60 3.61 5.37 6.28
CA CYS A 60 4.77 6.09 6.80
C CYS A 60 4.31 7.08 7.86
N LEU A 61 4.87 7.00 9.07
CA LEU A 61 4.47 7.85 10.22
C LEU A 61 2.95 7.85 10.47
N GLY A 62 2.28 6.73 10.18
CA GLY A 62 0.83 6.58 10.34
C GLY A 62 -0.03 7.14 9.20
N PHE A 63 0.56 7.75 8.18
CA PHE A 63 -0.13 8.19 6.96
C PHE A 63 0.03 7.18 5.83
N ILE A 64 -1.02 7.00 5.03
CA ILE A 64 -0.96 6.22 3.79
C ILE A 64 -0.15 7.01 2.75
N VAL A 65 1.00 6.49 2.35
CA VAL A 65 1.87 7.08 1.32
C VAL A 65 1.82 6.22 0.06
N PRO A 66 1.41 6.80 -1.08
CA PRO A 66 1.36 6.09 -2.35
C PRO A 66 2.77 5.93 -2.90
N LYS A 67 3.09 4.73 -3.39
CA LYS A 67 4.39 4.36 -3.92
C LYS A 67 4.25 3.69 -5.27
N ILE A 68 5.16 4.07 -6.17
CA ILE A 68 5.35 3.44 -7.47
C ILE A 68 6.60 2.60 -7.37
N TYR A 69 6.44 1.30 -7.63
CA TYR A 69 7.51 0.33 -7.68
C TYR A 69 7.83 0.05 -9.15
N HIS A 70 9.07 0.33 -9.54
CA HIS A 70 9.60 0.00 -10.85
C HIS A 70 10.30 -1.35 -10.76
N TYR A 71 9.80 -2.33 -11.51
CA TYR A 71 10.39 -3.66 -11.60
C TYR A 71 10.99 -3.86 -12.97
N LYS A 72 12.17 -4.47 -13.00
CA LYS A 72 12.76 -5.03 -14.22
C LYS A 72 12.36 -6.49 -14.31
N ARG A 73 11.84 -6.88 -15.47
CA ARG A 73 11.46 -8.25 -15.75
C ARG A 73 12.54 -8.92 -16.59
N TYR A 74 12.98 -10.08 -16.14
CA TYR A 74 13.97 -10.90 -16.81
C TYR A 74 13.40 -12.25 -17.16
N ILE A 75 13.81 -12.77 -18.31
CA ILE A 75 13.58 -14.15 -18.71
C ILE A 75 14.90 -14.91 -18.67
N GLN A 76 14.86 -16.13 -18.13
CA GLN A 76 16.01 -17.02 -18.08
C GLN A 76 15.61 -18.41 -18.54
N TYR A 77 16.40 -19.03 -19.42
CA TYR A 77 16.19 -20.41 -19.82
C TYR A 77 16.86 -21.37 -18.82
N ASP A 78 16.07 -22.22 -18.18
CA ASP A 78 16.59 -23.31 -17.35
C ASP A 78 16.89 -24.52 -18.24
N LYS A 79 18.18 -24.80 -18.42
CA LYS A 79 18.66 -25.95 -19.22
C LYS A 79 18.30 -27.30 -18.60
N THR A 80 18.13 -27.37 -17.28
CA THR A 80 17.85 -28.60 -16.54
C THR A 80 16.41 -29.02 -16.73
N ASN A 81 15.48 -28.08 -16.52
CA ASN A 81 14.05 -28.30 -16.63
C ASN A 81 13.49 -28.04 -18.03
N LYS A 82 14.35 -27.60 -18.98
CA LYS A 82 13.97 -27.21 -20.35
C LYS A 82 12.75 -26.29 -20.36
N SER A 83 12.81 -25.21 -19.56
CA SER A 83 11.71 -24.26 -19.37
C SER A 83 12.25 -22.84 -19.17
N PHE A 84 11.55 -21.80 -19.65
CA PHE A 84 11.89 -20.45 -19.18
C PHE A 84 11.28 -20.19 -17.81
N ARG A 85 12.02 -19.40 -17.03
CA ARG A 85 11.58 -18.83 -15.77
C ARG A 85 11.61 -17.31 -15.89
N GLU A 86 10.54 -16.67 -15.45
CA GLU A 86 10.48 -15.23 -15.29
C GLU A 86 11.01 -14.85 -13.90
N ARG A 87 11.87 -13.82 -13.84
CA ARG A 87 12.32 -13.20 -12.60
C ARG A 87 11.94 -11.72 -12.61
N LEU A 88 11.40 -11.26 -11.50
CA LEU A 88 11.09 -9.85 -11.26
C LEU A 88 12.09 -9.30 -10.24
N GLU A 89 12.82 -8.27 -10.62
CA GLU A 89 13.73 -7.56 -9.71
C GLU A 89 13.23 -6.15 -9.49
N LEU A 90 13.19 -5.72 -8.23
CA LEU A 90 12.83 -4.35 -7.89
C LEU A 90 13.99 -3.43 -8.28
N SER A 91 13.75 -2.53 -9.23
CA SER A 91 14.77 -1.60 -9.72
C SER A 91 14.74 -0.27 -8.98
N LYS A 92 13.55 0.28 -8.72
CA LYS A 92 13.43 1.60 -8.09
C LYS A 92 12.12 1.69 -7.31
N LYS A 93 12.20 2.35 -6.16
CA LYS A 93 11.05 2.73 -5.35
C LYS A 93 10.93 4.24 -5.37
N THR A 94 9.84 4.76 -5.92
CA THR A 94 9.60 6.19 -6.04
C THR A 94 8.31 6.53 -5.30
N ASN A 95 8.32 7.59 -4.50
CA ASN A 95 7.08 8.09 -3.91
C ASN A 95 6.26 8.78 -5.00
N ASP A 96 4.97 8.50 -5.05
CA ASP A 96 4.08 9.20 -5.98
C ASP A 96 3.68 10.55 -5.39
N ILE A 97 4.53 11.55 -5.61
CA ILE A 97 4.33 12.92 -5.12
C ILE A 97 3.03 13.51 -5.71
N THR A 98 2.65 13.09 -6.91
CA THR A 98 1.45 13.57 -7.62
C THR A 98 0.16 13.26 -6.86
N ARG A 99 0.13 12.20 -6.05
CA ARG A 99 -1.06 11.78 -5.28
C ARG A 99 -1.14 12.40 -3.89
N ILE A 100 -0.10 13.09 -3.43
CA ILE A 100 -0.12 13.82 -2.15
C ILE A 100 -1.24 14.87 -2.08
N PRO A 101 -1.46 15.76 -3.08
CA PRO A 101 -2.55 16.74 -3.01
C PRO A 101 -3.94 16.07 -2.95
N LEU A 102 -4.13 14.95 -3.66
CA LEU A 102 -5.37 14.18 -3.61
C LEU A 102 -5.62 13.65 -2.18
N LEU A 103 -4.59 13.13 -1.52
CA LEU A 103 -4.70 12.65 -0.14
C LEU A 103 -5.02 13.76 0.85
N ILE A 104 -4.39 14.93 0.71
CA ILE A 104 -4.71 16.12 1.53
C ILE A 104 -6.16 16.54 1.32
N PHE A 105 -6.64 16.55 0.08
CA PHE A 105 -8.02 16.89 -0.25
C PHE A 105 -9.03 15.90 0.38
N ILE A 106 -8.78 14.60 0.27
CA ILE A 106 -9.57 13.55 0.95
C ILE A 106 -9.57 13.78 2.47
N TYR A 107 -8.43 14.15 3.03
CA TYR A 107 -8.30 14.39 4.45
C TYR A 107 -9.15 15.59 4.93
N ILE A 108 -9.15 16.68 4.17
CA ILE A 108 -10.01 17.86 4.42
C ILE A 108 -11.50 17.47 4.34
N LEU A 109 -11.89 16.66 3.35
CA LEU A 109 -13.26 16.17 3.21
C LEU A 109 -13.71 15.29 4.38
N ILE A 110 -12.80 14.66 5.12
CA ILE A 110 -13.13 13.88 6.31
C ILE A 110 -13.18 14.79 7.56
N ILE A 111 -12.24 15.72 7.70
CA ILE A 111 -12.15 16.60 8.88
C ILE A 111 -13.34 17.56 8.97
N VAL A 112 -13.72 18.22 7.87
CA VAL A 112 -14.76 19.26 7.91
C VAL A 112 -16.10 18.71 8.41
N PRO A 113 -16.62 17.58 7.90
CA PRO A 113 -17.81 16.95 8.45
C PRO A 113 -17.61 16.48 9.90
N LEU A 114 -16.43 15.98 10.25
CA LEU A 114 -16.15 15.50 11.60
C LEU A 114 -16.27 16.64 12.64
N VAL A 115 -15.73 17.82 12.32
CA VAL A 115 -15.85 19.01 13.19
C VAL A 115 -17.31 19.43 13.31
N TYR A 116 -18.04 19.48 12.19
CA TYR A 116 -19.46 19.81 12.19
C TYR A 116 -20.30 18.84 13.02
N LEU A 117 -20.05 17.54 12.88
CA LEU A 117 -20.73 16.50 13.67
C LEU A 117 -20.38 16.59 15.16
N THR A 118 -19.14 16.95 15.49
CA THR A 118 -18.69 17.15 16.88
C THR A 118 -19.45 18.31 17.53
N GLU A 119 -19.58 19.44 16.83
CA GLU A 119 -20.39 20.59 17.29
C GLU A 119 -21.87 20.21 17.43
N LEU A 120 -22.40 19.44 16.48
CA LEU A 120 -23.79 18.99 16.53
C LEU A 120 -24.04 18.06 17.72
N LEU A 121 -23.11 17.14 18.03
CA LEU A 121 -23.18 16.27 19.19
C LEU A 121 -23.08 17.03 20.51
N TYR A 122 -22.24 18.05 20.57
CA TYR A 122 -22.11 18.91 21.74
C TYR A 122 -23.44 19.62 22.05
N ARG A 123 -24.13 20.14 21.02
CA ARG A 123 -25.41 20.83 21.19
C ARG A 123 -26.58 19.87 21.44
N ASN A 124 -26.66 18.79 20.68
CA ASN A 124 -27.77 17.85 20.67
C ASN A 124 -27.24 16.42 20.53
N PRO A 125 -27.15 15.65 21.63
CA PRO A 125 -26.61 14.29 21.60
C PRO A 125 -27.64 13.28 21.05
N ILE A 126 -27.94 13.37 19.76
CA ILE A 126 -28.86 12.48 19.04
C ILE A 126 -28.12 11.20 18.62
N SER A 127 -28.76 10.04 18.79
CA SER A 127 -28.17 8.72 18.50
C SER A 127 -27.66 8.55 17.06
N LEU A 128 -28.37 9.08 16.06
CA LEU A 128 -27.95 9.03 14.66
C LEU A 128 -26.66 9.83 14.40
N VAL A 129 -26.50 10.97 15.07
CA VAL A 129 -25.31 11.82 14.92
C VAL A 129 -24.09 11.12 15.53
N TRP A 130 -24.28 10.37 16.62
CA TRP A 130 -23.21 9.54 17.21
C TRP A 130 -22.72 8.48 16.22
N VAL A 131 -23.63 7.78 15.54
CA VAL A 131 -23.26 6.77 14.53
C VAL A 131 -22.47 7.41 13.40
N ALA A 132 -22.96 8.52 12.86
CA ALA A 132 -22.25 9.25 11.80
C ALA A 132 -20.85 9.68 12.27
N TRP A 133 -20.75 10.26 13.46
CA TRP A 133 -19.48 10.70 14.04
C TRP A 133 -18.50 9.53 14.22
N ILE A 134 -18.94 8.38 14.73
CA ILE A 134 -18.09 7.19 14.90
C ILE A 134 -17.53 6.73 13.54
N ILE A 135 -18.36 6.74 12.48
CA ILE A 135 -17.92 6.40 11.13
C ILE A 135 -16.82 7.36 10.67
N PHE A 136 -17.03 8.68 10.79
CA PHE A 136 -16.03 9.68 10.38
C PHE A 136 -14.73 9.61 11.19
N VAL A 137 -14.81 9.37 12.51
CA VAL A 137 -13.64 9.13 13.35
C VAL A 137 -12.90 7.88 12.90
N GLY A 138 -13.61 6.78 12.65
CA GLY A 138 -13.04 5.54 12.16
C GLY A 138 -12.32 5.71 10.83
N LEU A 139 -12.94 6.44 9.88
CA LEU A 139 -12.30 6.81 8.61
C LEU A 139 -11.04 7.67 8.84
N SER A 140 -11.09 8.63 9.75
CA SER A 140 -9.94 9.49 10.07
C SER A 140 -8.76 8.67 10.61
N VAL A 141 -9.00 7.75 11.55
CA VAL A 141 -7.98 6.82 12.10
C VAL A 141 -7.46 5.86 11.02
N PHE A 142 -8.32 5.41 10.12
CA PHE A 142 -7.93 4.52 9.03
C PHE A 142 -6.94 5.19 8.06
N VAL A 143 -7.22 6.45 7.69
CA VAL A 143 -6.39 7.25 6.78
C VAL A 143 -5.12 7.76 7.47
N SER A 144 -5.24 8.24 8.70
CA SER A 144 -4.12 8.67 9.53
C SER A 144 -4.32 8.24 10.97
N TYR A 145 -3.58 7.21 11.38
CA TYR A 145 -3.67 6.68 12.74
C TYR A 145 -3.39 7.72 13.83
N PRO A 146 -2.25 8.46 13.82
CA PRO A 146 -1.94 9.39 14.90
C PRO A 146 -2.88 10.59 14.91
N LEU A 147 -3.15 11.17 13.74
CA LEU A 147 -3.99 12.37 13.66
C LEU A 147 -5.46 12.05 13.96
N GLY A 148 -5.97 10.93 13.44
CA GLY A 148 -7.33 10.47 13.75
C GLY A 148 -7.52 10.18 15.23
N SER A 149 -6.50 9.60 15.89
CA SER A 149 -6.54 9.32 17.33
C SER A 149 -6.56 10.62 18.16
N VAL A 150 -5.73 11.61 17.81
CA VAL A 150 -5.74 12.92 18.48
C VAL A 150 -7.08 13.62 18.28
N LEU A 151 -7.63 13.59 17.07
CA LEU A 151 -8.93 14.17 16.77
C LEU A 151 -10.04 13.49 17.57
N MET A 152 -10.04 12.16 17.66
CA MET A 152 -10.99 11.39 18.46
C MET A 152 -10.94 11.80 19.94
N ILE A 153 -9.74 11.83 20.53
CA ILE A 153 -9.56 12.20 21.94
C ILE A 153 -10.00 13.65 22.16
N GLY A 154 -9.56 14.58 21.31
CA GLY A 154 -9.91 15.99 21.43
C GLY A 154 -11.42 16.24 21.31
N SER A 155 -12.08 15.58 20.36
CA SER A 155 -13.52 15.72 20.14
C SER A 155 -14.36 15.07 21.24
N LEU A 156 -13.95 13.92 21.79
CA LEU A 156 -14.60 13.33 22.97
C LEU A 156 -14.51 14.25 24.18
N ASN A 157 -13.32 14.80 24.45
CA ASN A 157 -13.14 15.76 25.54
C ASN A 157 -14.00 17.01 25.34
N TYR A 158 -14.17 17.47 24.10
CA TYR A 158 -15.02 18.60 23.78
C TYR A 158 -16.51 18.29 24.04
N ILE A 159 -17.02 17.16 23.53
CA ILE A 159 -18.42 16.75 23.68
C ILE A 159 -18.79 16.57 25.16
N PHE A 160 -17.92 15.94 25.95
CA PHE A 160 -18.19 15.65 27.37
C PHE A 160 -17.68 16.72 28.33
N LYS A 161 -17.18 17.86 27.84
CA LYS A 161 -16.53 18.90 28.66
C LYS A 161 -17.38 19.30 29.86
N ASP A 162 -18.66 19.58 29.63
CA ASP A 162 -19.56 20.08 30.67
C ASP A 162 -20.00 18.95 31.61
N GLY A 163 -20.26 17.76 31.09
CA GLY A 163 -20.59 16.58 31.91
C GLY A 163 -19.44 16.12 32.81
N ILE A 164 -18.20 16.18 32.33
CA ILE A 164 -17.00 15.88 33.14
C ILE A 164 -16.87 16.93 34.26
N ARG A 165 -17.06 18.21 33.94
CA ARG A 165 -16.99 19.29 34.92
C ARG A 165 -18.04 19.10 36.03
N GLU A 166 -19.29 18.88 35.65
CA GLU A 166 -20.38 18.65 36.60
C GLU A 166 -20.13 17.40 37.46
N SER A 167 -19.67 16.30 36.85
CA SER A 167 -19.33 15.08 37.59
C SER A 167 -18.20 15.29 38.60
N ILE A 168 -17.19 16.10 38.27
CA ILE A 168 -16.09 16.41 39.18
C ILE A 168 -16.58 17.30 40.33
N GLU A 169 -17.37 18.33 40.03
CA GLU A 169 -17.95 19.22 41.03
C GLU A 169 -18.82 18.44 42.03
N ASN A 170 -19.71 17.57 41.53
CA ASN A 170 -20.54 16.68 42.36
C ASN A 170 -19.70 15.71 43.21
N PHE A 171 -18.62 15.15 42.66
CA PHE A 171 -17.72 14.25 43.40
C PHE A 171 -16.97 14.98 44.52
N LEU A 172 -16.50 16.19 44.25
CA LEU A 172 -15.81 17.03 45.24
C LEU A 172 -16.76 17.46 46.36
N GLN A 173 -17.99 17.85 46.02
CA GLN A 173 -19.00 18.22 47.00
C GLN A 173 -19.35 17.05 47.93
N LYS A 174 -19.64 15.87 47.37
CA LYS A 174 -19.92 14.65 48.14
C LYS A 174 -18.77 14.25 49.09
N ARG A 175 -17.53 14.57 48.72
CA ARG A 175 -16.35 14.33 49.58
C ARG A 175 -16.23 15.35 50.72
N LYS A 176 -16.65 16.60 50.53
CA LYS A 176 -16.70 17.62 51.58
C LYS A 176 -17.78 17.28 52.62
N GLU A 177 -18.99 16.96 52.17
CA GLU A 177 -20.11 16.55 53.05
C GLU A 177 -19.73 15.33 53.91
N LYS A 178 -19.02 14.34 53.33
CA LYS A 178 -18.51 13.18 54.07
C LYS A 178 -17.42 13.49 55.11
N LYS A 179 -16.70 14.60 54.96
CA LYS A 179 -15.69 15.03 55.94
C LYS A 179 -16.34 15.80 57.07
N GLU A 180 -17.25 16.72 56.76
CA GLU A 180 -18.01 17.49 57.76
C GLU A 180 -18.82 16.56 58.68
N ASN A 181 -19.50 15.55 58.13
CA ASN A 181 -20.22 14.57 58.95
C ASN A 181 -19.32 13.67 59.82
N LYS A 182 -18.01 13.60 59.55
CA LYS A 182 -17.05 12.86 60.39
C LYS A 182 -16.40 13.71 61.47
N GLU A 183 -16.48 15.04 61.36
CA GLU A 183 -15.97 15.97 62.38
C GLU A 183 -17.05 16.34 63.41
N GLN A 184 -18.32 15.98 63.14
CA GLN A 184 -19.46 16.18 64.04
C GLN A 184 -19.82 14.95 64.90
N ASP A 185 -19.21 13.78 64.62
CA ASP A 185 -19.27 12.56 65.45
C ASP A 185 -18.03 12.43 66.35
#